data_AF-A0A3B8HUL6-F1
#
_entry.id   AF-A0A3B8HUL6-F1
#
_cell.length_a   1.000
_cell.length_b   1.000
_cell.length_c   1.000
_cell.angle_alpha   90.00
_cell.angle_beta   90.00
_cell.angle_gamma   90.00
#
_symmetry.space_group_name_H-M   'P 1'
#
loop_
_entity.id
_entity.type
_entity.pdbx_description
1 polymer ?
#
loop_
_entity_poly.entity_id
_entity_poly.type
_entity_poly.pdbx_seq_one_letter_code
_entity_poly.pdbx_strand_id
1 'polypeptide(L)'
;MPPPPEEEPGKGVSQEPQAPAQAPESQGEAAKLLGKFDSPEALAKAYQELESAHGRQSSEIGDLRKTKDVLLTQLEQNQKMPGQQSGKREAPPKEAPPDYDAQITDIASKVDQGELDIAEALKLTSNITTAKALSMANEQFAKANQAQQAKMVQDQFLKDHPDFMQLQQDGTLQSIMQSNPLHDQFSAYWAYQADQQSQAKDLAAQEAYEKGKSEVQKLAEGTKVAEKVLSSPGSTMRQSNPQGPLTPKQVRASMHQVVSKLSGGAG
;
A
#
# COMPACT_ATOMS: atom_id res chain seq x y z
N MET A 1 14.16 45.27 9.41
CA MET A 1 13.06 44.49 10.01
C MET A 1 11.80 45.33 9.98
N PRO A 2 10.93 45.15 8.99
CA PRO A 2 9.58 45.70 9.02
C PRO A 2 8.62 44.78 9.82
N PRO A 3 7.61 45.33 10.53
CA PRO A 3 6.64 44.55 11.30
C PRO A 3 5.59 43.86 10.40
N PRO A 4 4.95 42.78 10.88
CA PRO A 4 3.95 42.01 10.13
C PRO A 4 2.58 42.72 10.10
N PRO A 5 1.82 42.62 9.00
CA PRO A 5 0.43 43.08 8.95
C PRO A 5 -0.53 42.06 9.59
N GLU A 6 -1.53 42.63 10.26
CA GLU A 6 -2.55 42.01 11.10
C GLU A 6 -3.53 41.11 10.33
N GLU A 7 -3.99 40.07 11.03
CA GLU A 7 -5.05 39.15 10.63
C GLU A 7 -6.43 39.82 10.65
N GLU A 8 -7.21 39.67 9.57
CA GLU A 8 -8.67 39.83 9.63
C GLU A 8 -9.37 38.45 9.61
N PRO A 9 -10.34 38.21 10.53
CA PRO A 9 -11.09 36.96 10.57
C PRO A 9 -12.22 36.97 9.51
N GLY A 10 -11.96 36.27 8.40
CA GLY A 10 -12.93 36.00 7.35
C GLY A 10 -14.08 35.10 7.83
N LYS A 11 -15.29 35.67 7.78
CA LYS A 11 -16.59 35.06 8.07
C LYS A 11 -16.77 33.71 7.36
N GLY A 12 -17.13 32.69 8.15
CA GLY A 12 -17.58 31.40 7.66
C GLY A 12 -18.86 31.52 6.84
N VAL A 13 -18.79 31.08 5.59
CA VAL A 13 -19.94 30.77 4.75
C VAL A 13 -20.17 29.27 4.86
N SER A 14 -21.18 28.88 5.64
CA SER A 14 -21.74 27.53 5.62
C SER A 14 -22.38 27.29 4.25
N GLN A 15 -21.71 26.54 3.38
CA GLN A 15 -22.33 25.98 2.19
C GLN A 15 -22.90 24.60 2.52
N GLU A 16 -24.22 24.55 2.51
CA GLU A 16 -25.07 23.38 2.45
C GLU A 16 -24.81 22.63 1.12
N PRO A 17 -24.56 21.31 1.13
CA PRO A 17 -24.28 20.57 -0.10
C PRO A 17 -25.56 20.35 -0.91
N GLN A 18 -25.78 21.20 -1.92
CA GLN A 18 -26.74 20.92 -3.01
C GLN A 18 -26.19 19.81 -3.91
N ALA A 19 -26.91 18.70 -3.96
CA ALA A 19 -26.70 17.62 -4.92
C ALA A 19 -27.01 18.09 -6.36
N PRO A 20 -26.13 17.91 -7.34
CA PRO A 20 -26.46 18.19 -8.73
C PRO A 20 -27.23 17.00 -9.34
N ALA A 21 -28.56 17.05 -9.26
CA ALA A 21 -29.43 16.31 -10.16
C ALA A 21 -29.62 17.13 -11.45
N GLN A 22 -28.66 17.06 -12.37
CA GLN A 22 -28.87 17.54 -13.74
C GLN A 22 -29.50 16.43 -14.57
N ALA A 23 -30.84 16.48 -14.68
CA ALA A 23 -31.54 15.89 -15.80
C ALA A 23 -31.27 16.76 -17.04
N PRO A 24 -31.05 16.18 -18.23
CA PRO A 24 -30.72 16.97 -19.41
C PRO A 24 -31.95 17.75 -19.90
N GLU A 25 -31.84 19.07 -19.88
CA GLU A 25 -32.69 19.99 -20.63
C GLU A 25 -32.46 19.78 -22.14
N SER A 26 -33.17 18.83 -22.75
CA SER A 26 -33.12 18.58 -24.20
C SER A 26 -34.46 18.86 -24.90
N GLN A 27 -35.30 19.73 -24.33
CA GLN A 27 -36.63 20.02 -24.88
C GLN A 27 -36.78 21.44 -25.48
N GLY A 28 -35.81 22.34 -25.28
CA GLY A 28 -35.89 23.72 -25.76
C GLY A 28 -35.36 23.98 -27.18
N GLU A 29 -34.44 23.16 -27.69
CA GLU A 29 -33.84 23.38 -29.02
C GLU A 29 -34.65 22.76 -30.17
N ALA A 30 -35.42 21.70 -29.90
CA ALA A 30 -36.24 21.05 -30.93
C ALA A 30 -37.29 22.01 -31.52
N ALA A 31 -37.87 22.89 -30.71
CA ALA A 31 -38.90 23.85 -31.15
C ALA A 31 -38.36 24.98 -32.05
N LYS A 32 -37.06 25.28 -32.03
CA LYS A 32 -36.44 26.33 -32.86
C LYS A 32 -36.04 25.87 -34.26
N LEU A 33 -36.10 24.57 -34.54
CA LEU A 33 -35.80 23.97 -35.85
C LEU A 33 -37.04 23.77 -36.74
N LEU A 34 -38.25 23.71 -36.15
CA LEU A 34 -39.50 23.52 -36.89
C LEU A 34 -39.89 24.70 -37.80
N GLY A 35 -39.28 25.87 -37.65
CA GLY A 35 -39.55 27.06 -38.46
C GLY A 35 -38.63 27.27 -39.67
N LYS A 36 -37.73 26.32 -40.00
CA LYS A 36 -36.67 26.50 -41.02
C LYS A 36 -36.86 25.68 -42.30
N PHE A 37 -37.98 24.99 -42.46
CA PHE A 37 -38.23 24.16 -43.64
C PHE A 37 -39.16 24.87 -44.61
N ASP A 38 -38.68 25.13 -45.83
CA ASP A 38 -39.40 25.89 -46.85
C ASP A 38 -40.62 25.13 -47.43
N SER A 39 -40.74 23.82 -47.14
CA SER A 39 -41.85 22.99 -47.61
C SER A 39 -42.13 21.79 -46.68
N PRO A 40 -43.36 21.23 -46.70
CA PRO A 40 -43.69 20.03 -45.93
C PRO A 40 -42.88 18.80 -46.40
N GLU A 41 -42.45 18.75 -47.66
CA GLU A 41 -41.58 17.70 -48.18
C GLU A 41 -40.16 17.79 -47.59
N ALA A 42 -39.62 19.01 -47.44
CA ALA A 42 -38.34 19.24 -46.78
C ALA A 42 -38.39 18.83 -45.29
N LEU A 43 -39.51 19.10 -44.62
CA LEU A 43 -39.75 18.66 -43.25
C LEU A 43 -39.80 17.11 -43.16
N ALA A 44 -40.54 16.45 -44.04
CA ALA A 44 -40.63 14.99 -44.07
C ALA A 44 -39.26 14.33 -44.30
N LYS A 45 -38.47 14.88 -45.21
CA LYS A 45 -37.10 14.42 -45.47
C LYS A 45 -36.19 14.59 -44.25
N ALA A 46 -36.27 15.74 -43.57
CA ALA A 46 -35.52 15.99 -42.36
C ALA A 46 -35.88 15.02 -41.22
N TYR A 47 -37.17 14.68 -41.06
CA TYR A 47 -37.60 13.66 -40.09
C TYR A 47 -37.04 12.27 -40.44
N GLN A 48 -37.04 11.88 -41.71
CA GLN A 48 -36.50 10.60 -42.14
C GLN A 48 -34.98 10.50 -41.94
N GLU A 49 -34.26 11.59 -42.19
CA GLU A 49 -32.81 11.70 -41.91
C GLU A 49 -32.53 11.64 -40.41
N LEU A 50 -33.34 12.33 -39.60
CA LEU A 50 -33.25 12.32 -38.14
C LEU A 50 -33.52 10.93 -37.56
N GLU A 51 -34.56 10.25 -38.02
CA GLU A 51 -34.89 8.88 -37.62
C GLU A 51 -33.75 7.91 -37.98
N SER A 52 -33.20 8.04 -39.18
CA SER A 52 -32.05 7.24 -39.62
C SER A 52 -30.80 7.51 -38.77
N ALA A 53 -30.55 8.77 -38.41
CA ALA A 53 -29.44 9.17 -37.53
C ALA A 53 -29.62 8.60 -36.11
N HIS A 54 -30.82 8.69 -35.54
CA HIS A 54 -31.15 8.09 -34.25
C HIS A 54 -31.00 6.56 -34.27
N GLY A 55 -31.37 5.91 -35.37
CA GLY A 55 -31.17 4.47 -35.55
C GLY A 55 -29.68 4.09 -35.51
N ARG A 56 -28.83 4.83 -36.22
CA ARG A 56 -27.37 4.63 -36.22
C ARG A 56 -26.77 4.84 -34.83
N GLN A 57 -27.10 5.96 -34.18
CA GLN A 57 -26.64 6.25 -32.81
C GLN A 57 -27.10 5.19 -31.81
N SER A 58 -28.34 4.70 -31.94
CA SER A 58 -28.88 3.66 -31.05
C SER A 58 -28.15 2.33 -31.24
N SER A 59 -27.79 1.97 -32.47
CA SER A 59 -26.97 0.79 -32.77
C SER A 59 -25.57 0.93 -32.17
N GLU A 60 -24.92 2.08 -32.37
CA GLU A 60 -23.59 2.37 -31.83
C GLU A 60 -23.57 2.30 -30.30
N ILE A 61 -24.55 2.91 -29.63
CA ILE A 61 -24.69 2.83 -28.16
C ILE A 61 -24.92 1.38 -27.73
N GLY A 62 -25.71 0.59 -28.47
CA GLY A 62 -25.92 -0.82 -28.21
C GLY A 62 -24.61 -1.62 -28.28
N ASP A 63 -23.78 -1.37 -29.28
CA ASP A 63 -22.50 -2.05 -29.45
C ASP A 63 -21.48 -1.61 -28.40
N LEU A 64 -21.40 -0.31 -28.08
CA LEU A 64 -20.57 0.19 -26.98
C LEU A 64 -20.94 -0.43 -25.62
N ARG A 65 -22.24 -0.64 -25.36
CA ARG A 65 -22.71 -1.33 -24.14
C ARG A 65 -22.24 -2.78 -24.10
N LYS A 66 -22.37 -3.52 -25.21
CA LYS A 66 -21.85 -4.91 -25.30
C LYS A 66 -20.35 -4.96 -25.07
N THR A 67 -19.59 -4.05 -25.69
CA THR A 67 -18.13 -3.97 -25.49
C THR A 67 -17.78 -3.68 -24.04
N LYS A 68 -18.50 -2.75 -23.40
CA LYS A 68 -18.34 -2.45 -21.97
C LYS A 68 -18.61 -3.69 -21.11
N ASP A 69 -19.69 -4.43 -21.38
CA ASP A 69 -20.03 -5.62 -20.59
C ASP A 69 -18.98 -6.74 -20.73
N VAL A 70 -18.44 -6.93 -21.95
CA VAL A 70 -17.34 -7.87 -22.20
C VAL A 70 -16.07 -7.47 -21.42
N LEU A 71 -15.70 -6.19 -21.44
CA LEU A 71 -14.54 -5.68 -20.71
C LEU A 71 -14.71 -5.78 -19.20
N LEU A 72 -15.90 -5.46 -18.67
CA LEU A 72 -16.21 -5.62 -17.26
C LEU A 72 -16.14 -7.10 -16.84
N THR A 73 -16.65 -8.00 -17.67
CA THR A 73 -16.57 -9.45 -17.41
C THR A 73 -15.11 -9.94 -17.38
N GLN A 74 -14.26 -9.49 -18.30
CA GLN A 74 -12.83 -9.81 -18.28
C GLN A 74 -12.12 -9.24 -17.05
N LEU A 75 -12.42 -7.99 -16.68
CA LEU A 75 -11.88 -7.38 -15.48
C LEU A 75 -12.29 -8.14 -14.21
N GLU A 76 -13.57 -8.53 -14.11
CA GLU A 76 -14.04 -9.35 -13.00
C GLU A 76 -13.38 -10.73 -12.95
N GLN A 77 -13.20 -11.39 -14.10
CA GLN A 77 -12.50 -12.68 -14.15
C GLN A 77 -11.04 -12.53 -13.69
N ASN A 78 -10.35 -11.48 -14.12
CA ASN A 78 -9.00 -11.18 -13.67
C ASN A 78 -8.94 -10.81 -12.17
N GLN A 79 -9.96 -10.11 -11.66
CA GLN A 79 -10.10 -9.73 -10.24
C GLN A 79 -10.67 -10.84 -9.34
N LYS A 80 -11.21 -11.93 -9.88
CA LYS A 80 -11.63 -13.13 -9.11
C LYS A 80 -10.51 -14.18 -8.99
N MET A 81 -9.40 -14.00 -9.71
CA MET A 81 -8.15 -14.75 -9.52
C MET A 81 -7.07 -14.20 -8.52
N PRO A 82 -7.27 -13.23 -7.60
CA PRO A 82 -6.20 -12.76 -6.72
C PRO A 82 -5.96 -13.63 -5.46
N GLY A 83 -6.64 -14.76 -5.28
CA GLY A 83 -6.71 -15.42 -3.97
C GLY A 83 -6.20 -16.86 -3.85
N GLN A 84 -5.81 -17.54 -4.94
CA GLN A 84 -5.54 -19.00 -4.88
C GLN A 84 -4.07 -19.42 -5.08
N GLN A 85 -3.10 -18.51 -5.01
CA GLN A 85 -1.67 -18.85 -5.21
C GLN A 85 -0.68 -18.21 -4.23
N SER A 86 -1.14 -17.76 -3.06
CA SER A 86 -0.26 -17.37 -1.94
C SER A 86 0.30 -18.56 -1.14
N GLY A 87 0.17 -19.78 -1.66
CA GLY A 87 0.86 -20.97 -1.16
C GLY A 87 1.81 -21.53 -2.21
N LYS A 88 3.10 -21.20 -2.10
CA LYS A 88 4.24 -21.90 -2.76
C LYS A 88 3.97 -22.40 -4.19
N ARG A 89 3.73 -21.50 -5.15
CA ARG A 89 4.01 -21.82 -6.55
C ARG A 89 5.41 -21.31 -6.86
N GLU A 90 6.29 -22.22 -7.25
CA GLU A 90 7.41 -21.86 -8.12
C GLU A 90 6.82 -20.99 -9.24
N ALA A 91 7.33 -19.77 -9.38
CA ALA A 91 6.87 -18.87 -10.42
C ALA A 91 6.96 -19.66 -11.74
N PRO A 92 5.85 -19.84 -12.50
CA PRO A 92 5.96 -20.44 -13.82
C PRO A 92 7.04 -19.66 -14.57
N PRO A 93 7.91 -20.34 -15.35
CA PRO A 93 8.96 -19.67 -16.08
C PRO A 93 8.31 -18.51 -16.83
N LYS A 94 8.84 -17.30 -16.64
CA LYS A 94 8.44 -16.11 -17.39
C LYS A 94 8.62 -16.47 -18.86
N GLU A 95 7.56 -16.90 -19.52
CA GLU A 95 7.55 -17.05 -20.96
C GLU A 95 7.88 -15.66 -21.50
N ALA A 96 8.97 -15.57 -22.26
CA ALA A 96 9.36 -14.32 -22.87
C ALA A 96 8.18 -13.81 -23.71
N PRO A 97 7.87 -12.50 -23.68
CA PRO A 97 6.79 -11.97 -24.47
C PRO A 97 6.98 -12.35 -25.95
N PRO A 98 5.90 -12.69 -26.69
CA PRO A 98 6.02 -13.06 -28.09
C PRO A 98 6.71 -11.96 -28.89
N ASP A 99 7.70 -12.32 -29.70
CA ASP A 99 8.32 -11.38 -30.64
C ASP A 99 7.40 -11.19 -31.85
N TYR A 100 6.48 -10.23 -31.74
CA TYR A 100 5.51 -9.92 -32.79
C TYR A 100 6.18 -9.40 -34.07
N ASP A 101 7.36 -8.76 -33.97
CA ASP A 101 8.07 -8.23 -35.13
C ASP A 101 8.72 -9.36 -35.94
N ALA A 102 9.25 -10.38 -35.26
CA ALA A 102 9.70 -11.61 -35.90
C ALA A 102 8.55 -12.35 -36.60
N GLN A 103 7.36 -12.41 -36.00
CA GLN A 103 6.19 -13.07 -36.61
C GLN A 103 5.69 -12.35 -37.87
N ILE A 104 5.68 -11.01 -37.88
CA ILE A 104 5.31 -10.23 -39.07
C ILE A 104 6.35 -10.45 -40.19
N THR A 105 7.64 -10.51 -39.84
CA THR A 105 8.73 -10.76 -40.81
C THR A 105 8.66 -12.18 -41.39
N ASP A 106 8.32 -13.17 -40.57
CA ASP A 106 8.10 -14.56 -41.00
C ASP A 106 6.92 -14.65 -41.98
N ILE A 107 5.81 -13.97 -41.71
CA ILE A 107 4.66 -13.91 -42.63
C ILE A 107 5.07 -13.31 -43.97
N ALA A 108 5.79 -12.19 -43.97
CA ALA A 108 6.26 -11.57 -45.21
C ALA A 108 7.15 -12.53 -46.02
N SER A 109 8.05 -13.25 -45.35
CA SER A 109 8.92 -14.25 -45.98
C SER A 109 8.14 -15.40 -46.61
N LYS A 110 7.07 -15.86 -45.97
CA LYS A 110 6.19 -16.92 -46.50
C LYS A 110 5.37 -16.49 -47.71
N VAL A 111 4.97 -15.22 -47.76
CA VAL A 111 4.31 -14.63 -48.95
C VAL A 111 5.29 -14.61 -50.13
N ASP A 112 6.53 -14.16 -49.91
CA ASP A 112 7.56 -14.09 -50.96
C ASP A 112 7.92 -15.47 -51.51
N GLN A 113 7.83 -16.51 -50.68
CA GLN A 113 8.06 -17.90 -51.07
C GLN A 113 6.83 -18.55 -51.74
N GLY A 114 5.68 -17.87 -51.75
CA GLY A 114 4.42 -18.42 -52.26
C GLY A 114 3.80 -19.49 -51.36
N GLU A 115 4.27 -19.62 -50.11
CA GLU A 115 3.72 -20.56 -49.12
C GLU A 115 2.42 -20.05 -48.49
N LEU A 116 2.16 -18.74 -48.57
CA LEU A 116 1.00 -18.08 -47.98
C LEU A 116 0.34 -17.14 -48.99
N ASP A 117 -0.99 -17.19 -49.09
CA ASP A 117 -1.75 -16.25 -49.91
C ASP A 117 -1.72 -14.83 -49.33
N ILE A 118 -1.73 -13.81 -50.20
CA ILE A 118 -1.65 -12.40 -49.80
C ILE A 118 -2.83 -12.01 -48.88
N ALA A 119 -4.04 -12.52 -49.15
CA ALA A 119 -5.20 -12.20 -48.33
C ALA A 119 -5.08 -12.82 -46.92
N GLU A 120 -4.53 -14.04 -46.83
CA GLU A 120 -4.25 -14.70 -45.55
C GLU A 120 -3.15 -13.98 -44.77
N ALA A 121 -2.09 -13.55 -45.45
CA ALA A 121 -0.99 -12.78 -44.85
C ALA A 121 -1.46 -11.46 -44.26
N LEU A 122 -2.31 -10.71 -44.96
CA LEU A 122 -2.89 -9.46 -44.46
C LEU A 122 -3.74 -9.70 -43.21
N LYS A 123 -4.54 -10.79 -43.19
CA LYS A 123 -5.34 -11.16 -42.03
C LYS A 123 -4.47 -11.52 -40.83
N LEU A 124 -3.43 -12.32 -41.02
CA LEU A 124 -2.50 -12.70 -39.95
C LEU A 124 -1.73 -11.49 -39.42
N THR A 125 -1.22 -10.63 -40.30
CA THR A 125 -0.52 -9.40 -39.94
C THR A 125 -1.42 -8.45 -39.15
N SER A 126 -2.68 -8.29 -39.57
CA SER A 126 -3.68 -7.48 -38.84
C SER A 126 -3.94 -8.04 -37.43
N ASN A 127 -4.06 -9.37 -37.31
CA ASN A 127 -4.26 -10.02 -36.01
C ASN A 127 -3.04 -9.83 -35.10
N ILE A 128 -1.82 -10.02 -35.62
CA ILE A 128 -0.58 -9.83 -34.86
C ILE A 128 -0.40 -8.38 -34.43
N THR A 129 -0.69 -7.43 -35.32
CA THR A 129 -0.61 -5.99 -35.00
C THR A 129 -1.60 -5.63 -33.89
N THR A 130 -2.82 -6.17 -33.95
CA THR A 130 -3.83 -5.99 -32.90
C THR A 130 -3.37 -6.61 -31.58
N ALA A 131 -2.82 -7.83 -31.61
CA ALA A 131 -2.29 -8.49 -30.42
C ALA A 131 -1.09 -7.73 -29.81
N LYS A 132 -0.18 -7.21 -30.64
CA LYS A 132 0.93 -6.36 -30.23
C LYS A 132 0.43 -5.09 -29.54
N ALA A 133 -0.53 -4.39 -30.14
CA ALA A 133 -1.12 -3.20 -29.57
C ALA A 133 -1.79 -3.46 -28.21
N LEU A 134 -2.55 -4.56 -28.09
CA LEU A 134 -3.16 -4.97 -26.83
C LEU A 134 -2.11 -5.33 -25.77
N SER A 135 -1.05 -6.05 -26.15
CA SER A 135 0.05 -6.40 -25.25
C SER A 135 0.76 -5.15 -24.71
N MET A 136 1.10 -4.20 -25.59
CA MET A 136 1.71 -2.93 -25.20
C MET A 136 0.79 -2.09 -24.30
N ALA A 137 -0.51 -2.02 -24.61
CA ALA A 137 -1.49 -1.33 -23.79
C ALA A 137 -1.60 -1.94 -22.39
N ASN A 138 -1.63 -3.27 -22.30
CA ASN A 138 -1.66 -3.99 -21.03
C ASN A 138 -0.38 -3.76 -20.21
N GLU A 139 0.79 -3.76 -20.85
CA GLU A 139 2.06 -3.48 -20.17
C GLU A 139 2.09 -2.04 -19.63
N GLN A 140 1.67 -1.06 -20.43
CA GLN A 140 1.58 0.34 -20.00
C GLN A 140 0.58 0.52 -18.86
N PHE A 141 -0.58 -0.13 -18.94
CA PHE A 141 -1.58 -0.10 -17.87
C PHE A 141 -1.04 -0.74 -16.59
N ALA A 142 -0.38 -1.88 -16.68
CA ALA A 142 0.25 -2.54 -15.54
C ALA A 142 1.32 -1.66 -14.89
N LYS A 143 2.18 -1.01 -15.69
CA LYS A 143 3.18 -0.04 -15.20
C LYS A 143 2.54 1.17 -14.54
N ALA A 144 1.49 1.74 -15.13
CA ALA A 144 0.78 2.88 -14.57
C ALA A 144 0.11 2.53 -13.23
N ASN A 145 -0.54 1.37 -13.15
CA ASN A 145 -1.15 0.87 -11.93
C ASN A 145 -0.09 0.61 -10.85
N GLN A 146 1.04 -0.02 -11.21
CA GLN A 146 2.16 -0.23 -10.28
C GLN A 146 2.74 1.10 -9.77
N ALA A 147 2.93 2.09 -10.65
CA ALA A 147 3.43 3.41 -10.26
C ALA A 147 2.44 4.14 -9.33
N GLN A 148 1.14 4.05 -9.60
CA GLN A 148 0.11 4.61 -8.73
C GLN A 148 0.11 3.94 -7.35
N GLN A 149 0.19 2.62 -7.29
CA GLN A 149 0.28 1.89 -6.03
C GLN A 149 1.56 2.24 -5.26
N ALA A 150 2.71 2.30 -5.94
CA ALA A 150 3.97 2.69 -5.34
C ALA A 150 3.88 4.11 -4.74
N LYS A 151 3.27 5.05 -5.47
CA LYS A 151 3.04 6.41 -4.97
C LYS A 151 2.13 6.42 -3.74
N MET A 152 1.02 5.68 -3.76
CA MET A 152 0.11 5.61 -2.61
C MET A 152 0.82 5.04 -1.36
N VAL A 153 1.63 3.99 -1.52
CA VAL A 153 2.41 3.40 -0.43
C VAL A 153 3.44 4.40 0.08
N GLN A 154 4.12 5.12 -0.82
CA GLN A 154 5.07 6.18 -0.44
C GLN A 154 4.39 7.32 0.32
N ASP A 155 3.26 7.84 -0.18
CA ASP A 155 2.51 8.92 0.45
C ASP A 155 2.02 8.49 1.84
N GLN A 156 1.51 7.26 1.97
CA GLN A 156 1.09 6.70 3.25
C GLN A 156 2.28 6.55 4.22
N PHE A 157 3.42 6.07 3.73
CA PHE A 157 4.63 5.95 4.53
C PHE A 157 5.09 7.30 5.06
N LEU A 158 5.14 8.35 4.22
CA LEU A 158 5.54 9.70 4.64
C LEU A 158 4.56 10.31 5.65
N LYS A 159 3.28 9.96 5.56
CA LYS A 159 2.27 10.38 6.53
C LYS A 159 2.47 9.72 7.89
N ASP A 160 2.79 8.42 7.90
CA ASP A 160 2.99 7.65 9.13
C ASP A 160 4.37 7.92 9.76
N HIS A 161 5.33 8.43 8.97
CA HIS A 161 6.71 8.70 9.36
C HIS A 161 7.15 10.12 8.96
N PRO A 162 6.62 11.16 9.64
CA PRO A 162 6.93 12.56 9.30
C PRO A 162 8.41 12.93 9.52
N ASP A 163 9.13 12.18 10.35
CA ASP A 163 10.56 12.32 10.63
C ASP A 163 11.46 11.79 9.49
N PHE A 164 10.93 10.94 8.60
CA PHE A 164 11.68 10.35 7.50
C PHE A 164 12.39 11.40 6.64
N MET A 165 11.68 12.46 6.24
CA MET A 165 12.23 13.51 5.37
C MET A 165 13.37 14.27 6.05
N GLN A 166 13.29 14.46 7.37
CA GLN A 166 14.35 15.11 8.13
C GLN A 166 15.59 14.21 8.20
N LEU A 167 15.42 12.93 8.55
CA LEU A 167 16.52 11.96 8.61
C LEU A 167 17.21 11.75 7.26
N GLN A 168 16.45 11.87 6.16
CA GLN A 168 16.99 11.85 4.81
C GLN A 168 17.84 13.09 4.52
N GLN A 169 17.36 14.29 4.88
CA GLN A 169 18.08 15.55 4.68
C GLN A 169 19.35 15.65 5.54
N ASP A 170 19.30 15.13 6.77
CA ASP A 170 20.41 15.14 7.71
C ASP A 170 21.53 14.15 7.33
N GLY A 171 21.29 13.27 6.34
CA GLY A 171 22.28 12.28 5.86
C GLY A 171 22.42 11.05 6.77
N THR A 172 21.61 10.94 7.82
CA THR A 172 21.58 9.79 8.73
C THR A 172 21.26 8.50 7.98
N LEU A 173 20.23 8.52 7.13
CA LEU A 173 19.85 7.35 6.32
C LEU A 173 20.95 6.98 5.31
N GLN A 174 21.64 7.98 4.77
CA GLN A 174 22.71 7.76 3.80
C GLN A 174 23.92 7.07 4.43
N SER A 175 24.21 7.36 5.71
CA SER A 175 25.28 6.68 6.45
C SER A 175 24.98 5.18 6.64
N ILE A 176 23.71 4.83 6.84
CA ILE A 176 23.25 3.42 6.92
C ILE A 176 23.31 2.74 5.56
N MET A 177 22.93 3.44 4.48
CA MET A 177 23.06 2.90 3.12
C MET A 177 24.52 2.69 2.71
N GLN A 178 25.44 3.54 3.19
CA GLN A 178 26.87 3.36 2.95
C GLN A 178 27.45 2.15 3.69
N SER A 179 26.96 1.85 4.89
CA SER A 179 27.40 0.68 5.64
C SER A 179 26.84 -0.62 5.06
N ASN A 180 25.66 -0.58 4.45
CA ASN A 180 25.07 -1.71 3.74
C ASN A 180 24.37 -1.26 2.43
N PRO A 181 25.01 -1.48 1.26
CA PRO A 181 24.48 -1.09 -0.04
C PRO A 181 23.17 -1.79 -0.46
N LEU A 182 22.73 -2.81 0.27
CA LEU A 182 21.43 -3.46 0.03
C LEU A 182 20.26 -2.64 0.56
N HIS A 183 20.51 -1.64 1.41
CA HIS A 183 19.46 -0.76 1.89
C HIS A 183 19.14 0.32 0.85
N ASP A 184 17.84 0.44 0.55
CA ASP A 184 17.25 1.66 0.03
C ASP A 184 16.93 2.64 1.17
N GLN A 185 16.41 3.82 0.84
CA GLN A 185 16.09 4.85 1.82
C GLN A 185 15.04 4.37 2.85
N PHE A 186 14.04 3.60 2.42
CA PHE A 186 12.97 3.10 3.29
C PHE A 186 13.46 2.03 4.26
N SER A 187 14.24 1.05 3.77
CA SER A 187 14.82 0.02 4.61
C SER A 187 15.91 0.57 5.54
N ALA A 188 16.67 1.57 5.11
CA ALA A 188 17.59 2.31 5.97
C ALA A 188 16.86 3.01 7.12
N TYR A 189 15.68 3.59 6.87
CA TYR A 189 14.84 4.17 7.91
C TYR A 189 14.36 3.14 8.93
N TRP A 190 13.90 1.97 8.46
CA TRP A 190 13.51 0.89 9.37
C TRP A 190 14.68 0.34 10.19
N ALA A 191 15.87 0.26 9.59
CA ALA A 191 17.09 -0.10 10.31
C ALA A 191 17.43 0.93 11.40
N TYR A 192 17.31 2.23 11.10
CA TYR A 192 17.47 3.30 12.08
C TYR A 192 16.45 3.20 13.24
N GLN A 193 15.17 3.00 12.92
CA GLN A 193 14.13 2.84 13.94
C GLN A 193 14.36 1.60 14.81
N ALA A 194 14.80 0.49 14.22
CA ALA A 194 15.13 -0.73 14.95
C ALA A 194 16.33 -0.50 15.90
N ASP A 195 17.35 0.22 15.44
CA ASP A 195 18.51 0.59 16.27
C ASP A 195 18.09 1.46 17.46
N GLN A 196 17.31 2.52 17.21
CA GLN A 196 16.75 3.37 18.28
C GLN A 196 15.94 2.58 19.30
N GLN A 197 15.10 1.65 18.84
CA GLN A 197 14.31 0.80 19.73
C GLN A 197 15.18 -0.15 20.56
N SER A 198 16.27 -0.67 19.98
CA SER A 198 17.21 -1.53 20.71
C SER A 198 17.95 -0.75 21.80
N GLN A 199 18.42 0.46 21.50
CA GLN A 199 19.09 1.34 22.47
C GLN A 199 18.16 1.71 23.62
N ALA A 200 16.89 2.03 23.33
CA ALA A 200 15.89 2.32 24.36
C ALA A 200 15.64 1.12 25.28
N LYS A 201 15.60 -0.11 24.74
CA LYS A 201 15.44 -1.33 25.53
C LYS A 201 16.66 -1.60 26.41
N ASP A 202 17.85 -1.39 25.89
CA ASP A 202 19.09 -1.60 26.64
C ASP A 202 19.20 -0.61 27.81
N LEU A 203 18.85 0.66 27.57
CA LEU A 203 18.75 1.68 28.63
C LEU A 203 17.72 1.29 29.69
N ALA A 204 16.51 0.88 29.27
CA ALA A 204 15.48 0.43 30.20
C ALA A 204 15.91 -0.79 31.02
N ALA A 205 16.66 -1.73 30.40
CA ALA A 205 17.20 -2.88 31.08
C ALA A 205 18.28 -2.49 32.10
N GLN A 206 19.14 -1.52 31.79
CA GLN A 206 20.13 -0.97 32.72
C GLN A 206 19.46 -0.28 33.91
N GLU A 207 18.46 0.56 33.68
CA GLU A 207 17.70 1.21 34.75
C GLU A 207 16.99 0.18 35.66
N ALA A 208 16.39 -0.86 35.06
CA ALA A 208 15.75 -1.93 35.82
C ALA A 208 16.78 -2.72 36.66
N TYR A 209 17.97 -2.95 36.11
CA TYR A 209 19.06 -3.61 36.82
C TYR A 209 19.54 -2.77 38.02
N GLU A 210 19.74 -1.47 37.85
CA GLU A 210 20.16 -0.57 38.93
C GLU A 210 19.10 -0.44 40.02
N LYS A 211 17.82 -0.30 39.65
CA LYS A 211 16.70 -0.32 40.59
C LYS A 211 16.68 -1.63 41.39
N GLY A 212 16.78 -2.77 40.71
CA GLY A 212 16.85 -4.08 41.35
C GLY A 212 18.03 -4.21 42.31
N LYS A 213 19.21 -3.69 41.95
CA LYS A 213 20.38 -3.67 42.82
C LYS A 213 20.14 -2.85 44.09
N SER A 214 19.50 -1.69 43.96
CA SER A 214 19.16 -0.85 45.12
C SER A 214 18.12 -1.49 46.05
N GLU A 215 17.15 -2.22 45.50
CA GLU A 215 16.15 -2.95 46.30
C GLU A 215 16.75 -4.13 47.05
N VAL A 216 17.64 -4.88 46.40
CA VAL A 216 18.37 -5.98 47.05
C VAL A 216 19.25 -5.44 48.19
N GLN A 217 19.88 -4.28 48.02
CA GLN A 217 20.64 -3.64 49.10
C GLN A 217 19.74 -3.26 50.29
N LYS A 218 18.57 -2.65 50.04
CA LYS A 218 17.59 -2.34 51.09
C LYS A 218 17.10 -3.59 51.82
N LEU A 219 16.84 -4.68 51.10
CA LEU A 219 16.46 -5.96 51.70
C LEU A 219 17.60 -6.53 52.55
N ALA A 220 18.84 -6.45 52.08
CA ALA A 220 20.02 -6.90 52.84
C ALA A 220 20.28 -6.05 54.09
N GLU A 221 19.97 -4.76 54.07
CA GLU A 221 20.02 -3.91 55.26
C GLU A 221 18.86 -4.22 56.21
N GLY A 222 17.65 -4.43 55.68
CA GLY A 222 16.48 -4.85 56.46
C GLY A 222 16.70 -6.18 57.18
N THR A 223 17.34 -7.16 56.53
CA THR A 223 17.69 -8.43 57.18
C THR A 223 18.75 -8.27 58.27
N LYS A 224 19.76 -7.40 58.09
CA LYS A 224 20.73 -7.08 59.15
C LYS A 224 20.08 -6.40 60.36
N VAL A 225 19.10 -5.52 60.14
CA VAL A 225 18.33 -4.90 61.24
C VAL A 225 17.49 -5.95 61.96
N ALA A 226 16.81 -6.83 61.23
CA ALA A 226 16.03 -7.92 61.82
C ALA A 226 16.92 -8.90 62.63
N GLU A 227 18.11 -9.23 62.13
CA GLU A 227 19.09 -10.07 62.81
C GLU A 227 19.66 -9.40 64.08
N LYS A 228 19.88 -8.08 64.05
CA LYS A 228 20.30 -7.29 65.22
C LYS A 228 19.21 -7.21 66.30
N VAL A 229 17.94 -7.15 65.90
CA VAL A 229 16.80 -7.17 66.86
C VAL A 229 16.63 -8.57 67.46
N LEU A 230 16.82 -9.64 66.67
CA LEU A 230 16.76 -11.02 67.18
C LEU A 230 17.93 -11.40 68.11
N SER A 231 19.09 -10.78 67.95
CA SER A 231 20.31 -11.07 68.74
C SER A 231 20.49 -10.18 69.97
N SER A 232 19.57 -9.24 70.22
CA SER A 232 19.61 -8.37 71.40
C SER A 232 19.25 -9.17 72.67
N PRO A 233 20.03 -9.09 73.76
CA PRO A 233 19.84 -9.93 74.95
C PRO A 233 18.62 -9.45 75.74
N GLY A 234 17.48 -10.13 75.57
CA GLY A 234 16.26 -9.81 76.32
C GLY A 234 14.96 -10.38 75.76
N SER A 235 14.92 -10.85 74.50
CA SER A 235 13.71 -11.46 73.93
C SER A 235 13.67 -12.97 74.20
N THR A 236 12.97 -13.37 75.26
CA THR A 236 12.50 -14.75 75.40
C THR A 236 11.33 -15.03 74.44
N MET A 237 11.46 -16.14 73.71
CA MET A 237 10.42 -16.95 73.06
C MET A 237 9.67 -16.41 71.83
N ARG A 238 10.04 -16.95 70.65
CA ARG A 238 9.44 -18.19 70.13
C ARG A 238 10.36 -18.81 69.09
N GLN A 239 10.73 -20.06 69.33
CA GLN A 239 11.54 -20.89 68.45
C GLN A 239 10.79 -21.14 67.14
N SER A 240 11.01 -20.29 66.14
CA SER A 240 10.75 -20.63 64.74
C SER A 240 12.08 -21.04 64.12
N ASN A 241 12.04 -22.19 63.46
CA ASN A 241 13.19 -22.92 62.95
C ASN A 241 13.99 -22.05 61.94
N PRO A 242 15.28 -21.76 62.16
CA PRO A 242 16.04 -20.93 61.23
C PRO A 242 16.35 -21.75 59.96
N GLN A 243 15.66 -21.44 58.86
CA GLN A 243 16.19 -21.75 57.53
C GLN A 243 17.46 -20.90 57.35
N GLY A 244 18.61 -21.57 57.34
CA GLY A 244 19.93 -20.94 57.23
C GLY A 244 20.09 -20.10 55.95
N PRO A 245 21.21 -19.37 55.84
CA PRO A 245 21.46 -18.48 54.71
C PRO A 245 21.29 -19.24 53.38
N LEU A 246 20.49 -18.66 52.48
CA LEU A 246 20.22 -19.22 51.17
C LEU A 246 21.55 -19.54 50.47
N THR A 247 21.72 -20.81 50.11
CA THR A 247 22.92 -21.22 49.38
C THR A 247 22.98 -20.49 48.04
N PRO A 248 24.19 -20.29 47.46
CA PRO A 248 24.33 -19.65 46.14
C PRO A 248 23.44 -20.27 45.05
N LYS A 249 23.13 -21.58 45.14
CA LYS A 249 22.16 -22.26 44.25
C LYS A 249 20.73 -21.74 44.42
N GLN A 250 20.28 -21.50 45.65
CA GLN A 250 18.93 -21.00 45.93
C GLN A 250 18.78 -19.53 45.52
N VAL A 251 19.84 -18.72 45.69
CA VAL A 251 19.88 -17.33 45.18
C VAL A 251 19.83 -17.31 43.65
N ARG A 252 20.55 -18.22 42.98
CA ARG A 252 20.50 -18.31 41.51
C ARG A 252 19.13 -18.78 40.99
N ALA A 253 18.48 -19.69 41.72
CA ALA A 253 17.13 -20.17 41.38
C ALA A 253 16.06 -19.07 41.56
N SER A 254 16.16 -18.26 42.63
CA SER A 254 15.23 -17.14 42.83
C SER A 254 15.45 -16.02 41.81
N MET A 255 16.70 -15.72 41.44
CA MET A 255 16.98 -14.77 40.34
C MET A 255 16.43 -15.27 39.00
N HIS A 256 16.55 -16.56 38.68
CA HIS A 256 15.97 -17.13 37.46
C HIS A 256 14.43 -17.05 37.42
N GLN A 257 13.76 -17.24 38.56
CA GLN A 257 12.29 -17.08 38.63
C GLN A 257 11.83 -15.63 38.43
N VAL A 258 12.60 -14.66 38.92
CA VAL A 258 12.30 -13.24 38.70
C VAL A 258 12.53 -12.87 37.23
N VAL A 259 13.64 -13.31 36.65
CA VAL A 259 13.96 -13.07 35.23
C VAL A 259 12.94 -13.75 34.32
N SER A 260 12.50 -14.98 34.61
CA SER A 260 11.49 -15.66 33.78
C SER A 260 10.11 -15.01 33.85
N LYS A 261 9.74 -14.43 35.01
CA LYS A 261 8.49 -13.66 35.14
C LYS A 261 8.55 -12.32 34.41
N LEU A 262 9.72 -11.71 34.32
CA LEU A 262 9.93 -10.47 33.56
C LEU A 262 10.05 -10.72 32.05
N SER A 263 10.62 -11.86 31.62
CA SER A 263 10.77 -12.18 30.20
C SER A 263 9.55 -12.88 29.58
N GLY A 264 8.59 -13.35 30.40
CA GLY A 264 7.41 -14.10 29.97
C GLY A 264 6.09 -13.30 29.98
N GLY A 265 6.14 -12.00 30.27
CA GLY A 265 4.96 -11.12 30.36
C GLY A 265 4.59 -10.38 29.07
N ALA A 266 5.09 -10.83 27.91
CA ALA A 266 4.68 -10.36 26.59
C ALA A 266 4.17 -11.55 25.79
N GLY A 267 2.98 -12.03 26.16
CA GLY A 267 2.14 -12.93 25.39
C GLY A 267 0.79 -12.26 25.19
#